data_AF-A0A7Y0AHL7-F1
#
_entry.id   AF-A0A7Y0AHL7-F1
#
_cell.length_a   1.000
_cell.length_b   1.000
_cell.length_c   1.000
_cell.angle_alpha   90.00
_cell.angle_beta   90.00
_cell.angle_gamma   90.00
#
_symmetry.space_group_name_H-M   'P 1'
#
loop_
_entity.id
_entity.type
_entity.pdbx_description
1 polymer ?
#
loop_
_entity_poly.entity_id
_entity_poly.type
_entity_poly.pdbx_seq_one_letter_code
_entity_poly.pdbx_strand_id
1 'polypeptide(L)'
;MNTASLSLRRPAALGLLLLALAGSGCSIFHRHRHEPPPAAVAPPPAAPLPPTAARDLADVMADVLKLQPDQTGKVRQILSETVAEVNAARQQHPAQSPELTAALTRINTASEGKLRQVLGTAKYKELQAKRPQIQAEMQRR
;
A
#
# COMPACT_ATOMS: atom_id res chain seq x y z
N MET A 1 -41.78 16.71 -16.70
CA MET A 1 -40.81 16.03 -17.59
C MET A 1 -39.44 16.65 -17.26
N ASN A 2 -38.69 16.12 -16.28
CA ASN A 2 -37.69 15.03 -16.35
C ASN A 2 -36.56 15.36 -17.34
N THR A 3 -35.25 15.33 -17.05
CA THR A 3 -34.38 14.67 -16.03
C THR A 3 -33.04 15.42 -15.95
N ALA A 4 -32.48 15.76 -14.78
CA ALA A 4 -31.59 14.99 -13.89
C ALA A 4 -30.09 15.33 -14.04
N SER A 5 -29.51 15.79 -12.93
CA SER A 5 -28.09 16.01 -12.64
C SER A 5 -27.29 14.70 -12.61
N LEU A 6 -26.01 14.74 -13.03
CA LEU A 6 -25.04 13.72 -12.62
C LEU A 6 -23.71 14.35 -12.17
N SER A 7 -23.55 14.41 -10.85
CA SER A 7 -22.27 14.48 -10.14
C SER A 7 -21.46 13.23 -10.45
N LEU A 8 -20.30 13.37 -11.10
CA LEU A 8 -19.36 12.25 -11.23
C LEU A 8 -18.37 12.26 -10.05
N ARG A 9 -18.80 11.64 -8.95
CA ARG A 9 -17.91 11.10 -7.92
C ARG A 9 -17.08 9.99 -8.56
N ARG A 10 -15.75 10.13 -8.58
CA ARG A 10 -14.87 8.99 -8.91
C ARG A 10 -14.49 8.25 -7.61
N PRO A 11 -14.75 6.93 -7.54
CA PRO A 11 -14.61 6.14 -6.33
C PRO A 11 -13.17 5.67 -6.08
N ALA A 12 -12.89 5.49 -4.79
CA ALA A 12 -11.74 4.84 -4.19
C ALA A 12 -11.32 3.55 -4.92
N ALA A 13 -10.13 3.56 -5.54
CA ALA A 13 -9.49 2.40 -6.13
C ALA A 13 -8.35 1.89 -5.23
N LEU A 14 -8.62 1.69 -3.93
CA LEU A 14 -7.62 1.25 -2.95
C LEU A 14 -8.03 0.00 -2.14
N GLY A 15 -9.01 -0.76 -2.61
CA GLY A 15 -9.62 -1.87 -1.84
C GLY A 15 -9.46 -3.28 -2.40
N LEU A 16 -8.71 -3.50 -3.48
CA LEU A 16 -8.84 -4.73 -4.29
C LEU A 16 -7.52 -5.47 -4.58
N LEU A 17 -6.66 -5.65 -3.56
CA LEU A 17 -5.40 -6.41 -3.76
C LEU A 17 -5.04 -7.40 -2.64
N LEU A 18 -6.01 -7.90 -1.87
CA LEU A 18 -5.73 -8.84 -0.75
C LEU A 18 -6.45 -10.19 -0.83
N LEU A 19 -7.09 -10.55 -1.95
CA LEU A 19 -7.97 -11.72 -2.03
C LEU A 19 -7.47 -12.90 -2.88
N ALA A 20 -6.16 -13.10 -3.04
CA ALA A 20 -5.65 -14.11 -3.97
C ALA A 20 -4.67 -15.15 -3.38
N LEU A 21 -4.74 -15.50 -2.09
CA LEU A 21 -3.74 -16.41 -1.50
C LEU A 21 -4.24 -17.54 -0.56
N ALA A 22 -5.46 -18.04 -0.70
CA ALA A 22 -5.84 -19.27 0.02
C ALA A 22 -6.80 -20.15 -0.78
N GLY A 23 -6.24 -21.06 -1.59
CA GLY A 23 -7.02 -22.10 -2.25
C GLY A 23 -6.29 -22.83 -3.38
N SER A 24 -5.16 -23.50 -3.11
CA SER A 24 -4.61 -24.49 -4.04
C SER A 24 -4.48 -25.83 -3.33
N GLY A 25 -5.59 -26.58 -3.36
CA GLY A 25 -5.69 -27.94 -2.85
C GLY A 25 -6.85 -28.65 -3.52
N CYS A 26 -6.67 -29.07 -4.78
CA CYS A 26 -7.47 -30.09 -5.46
C CYS A 26 -6.66 -30.66 -6.64
N SER A 27 -6.12 -31.87 -6.45
CA SER A 27 -5.71 -32.76 -7.53
C SER A 27 -6.95 -33.27 -8.24
N ILE A 28 -7.23 -32.85 -9.48
CA ILE A 28 -8.14 -33.54 -10.40
C ILE A 28 -7.68 -33.27 -11.83
N PHE A 29 -7.42 -34.38 -12.53
CA PHE A 29 -7.18 -34.46 -13.97
C PHE A 29 -8.33 -33.81 -14.76
N HIS A 30 -8.05 -32.75 -15.51
CA HIS A 30 -8.82 -32.43 -16.71
C HIS A 30 -7.89 -32.09 -17.87
N ARG A 31 -7.78 -33.05 -18.79
CA ARG A 31 -7.27 -32.87 -20.15
C ARG A 31 -8.38 -32.21 -20.94
N HIS A 32 -8.26 -30.93 -21.33
CA HIS A 32 -8.88 -30.37 -22.54
C HIS A 32 -8.35 -28.96 -22.85
N ARG A 33 -7.94 -28.82 -24.11
CA ARG A 33 -7.79 -27.62 -24.96
C ARG A 33 -6.71 -26.58 -24.62
N HIS A 34 -5.71 -26.60 -25.49
CA HIS A 34 -4.77 -25.51 -25.75
C HIS A 34 -5.50 -24.41 -26.54
N GLU A 35 -6.05 -23.43 -25.82
CA GLU A 35 -6.36 -22.11 -26.36
C GLU A 35 -5.34 -21.15 -25.77
N PRO A 36 -4.48 -20.49 -26.58
CA PRO A 36 -3.51 -19.55 -26.05
C PRO A 36 -4.28 -18.39 -25.40
N PRO A 37 -4.00 -18.04 -24.13
CA PRO A 37 -4.69 -16.95 -23.47
C PRO A 37 -4.45 -15.65 -24.26
N PRO A 38 -5.45 -14.76 -24.39
CA PRO A 38 -5.24 -13.44 -24.95
C PRO A 38 -4.10 -12.78 -24.19
N ALA A 39 -3.12 -12.25 -24.92
CA ALA A 39 -1.94 -11.61 -24.36
C ALA A 39 -2.38 -10.63 -23.26
N ALA A 40 -2.09 -10.99 -22.01
CA ALA A 40 -2.38 -10.14 -20.87
C ALA A 40 -1.55 -8.88 -21.05
N VAL A 41 -2.22 -7.79 -21.45
CA VAL A 41 -1.61 -6.47 -21.52
C VAL A 41 -1.12 -6.17 -20.11
N ALA A 42 0.21 -6.12 -19.93
CA ALA A 42 0.81 -5.85 -18.64
C ALA A 42 0.24 -4.52 -18.11
N PRO A 43 -0.23 -4.46 -16.84
CA PRO A 43 -0.73 -3.22 -16.29
C PRO A 43 0.37 -2.14 -16.34
N PRO A 44 -0.02 -0.88 -16.57
CA PRO A 44 0.94 0.22 -16.71
C PRO A 44 1.82 0.34 -15.46
N PRO A 45 3.06 0.83 -15.60
CA PRO A 45 3.95 1.03 -14.47
C PRO A 45 3.28 1.93 -13.42
N ALA A 46 3.35 1.52 -12.15
CA ALA A 46 2.75 2.26 -11.06
C ALA A 46 3.40 3.66 -10.95
N ALA A 47 2.57 4.70 -10.94
CA ALA A 47 3.04 6.08 -10.81
C ALA A 47 3.87 6.27 -9.52
N PRO A 48 4.85 7.19 -9.51
CA PRO A 48 5.57 7.55 -8.29
C PRO A 48 4.61 8.00 -7.20
N LEU A 49 4.91 7.62 -5.96
CA LEU A 49 4.17 8.13 -4.81
C LEU A 49 4.48 9.62 -4.63
N PRO A 50 3.46 10.48 -4.41
CA PRO A 50 3.68 11.90 -4.23
C PRO A 50 4.43 12.18 -2.91
N PRO A 51 5.25 13.24 -2.83
CA PRO A 51 5.97 13.60 -1.60
C PRO A 51 5.04 13.83 -0.39
N THR A 52 3.80 14.27 -0.62
CA THR A 52 2.81 14.52 0.44
C THR A 52 2.31 13.24 1.09
N ALA A 53 2.37 12.09 0.41
CA ALA A 53 1.84 10.81 0.92
C ALA A 53 2.45 10.44 2.29
N ALA A 54 3.74 10.72 2.49
CA ALA A 54 4.42 10.48 3.76
C ALA A 54 3.91 11.40 4.88
N ARG A 55 3.69 12.68 4.56
CA ARG A 55 3.15 13.67 5.50
C ARG A 55 1.72 13.30 5.90
N ASP A 56 0.87 13.04 4.92
CA ASP A 56 -0.55 12.76 5.14
C ASP A 56 -0.71 11.47 5.98
N LEU A 57 0.07 10.43 5.67
CA LEU A 57 0.08 9.20 6.46
C LEU A 57 0.60 9.42 7.89
N ALA A 58 1.65 10.21 8.07
CA ALA A 58 2.15 10.53 9.41
C ALA A 58 1.09 11.29 10.23
N ASP A 59 0.37 12.22 9.61
CA ASP A 59 -0.68 13.00 10.27
C ASP A 59 -1.87 12.10 10.64
N VAL A 60 -2.30 11.19 9.76
CA VAL A 60 -3.33 10.18 10.08
C VAL A 60 -2.88 9.25 11.20
N MET A 61 -1.64 8.76 11.18
CA MET A 61 -1.09 7.94 12.26
C MET A 61 -1.07 8.70 13.59
N ALA A 62 -0.70 9.99 13.56
CA ALA A 62 -0.73 10.84 14.73
C ALA A 62 -2.14 10.97 15.32
N ASP A 63 -3.14 11.20 14.47
CA ASP A 63 -4.54 11.34 14.86
C ASP A 63 -5.12 10.06 15.45
N VAL A 64 -4.86 8.91 14.80
CA VAL A 64 -5.44 7.61 15.16
C VAL A 64 -4.77 6.99 16.38
N LEU A 65 -3.45 7.14 16.50
CA LEU A 65 -2.65 6.56 17.59
C LEU A 65 -2.39 7.54 18.74
N LYS A 66 -2.81 8.80 18.60
CA LYS A 66 -2.58 9.89 19.57
C LYS A 66 -1.08 10.02 19.87
N LEU A 67 -0.28 10.16 18.81
CA LEU A 67 1.17 10.30 18.92
C LEU A 67 1.54 11.68 19.46
N GLN A 68 2.63 11.75 20.22
CA GLN A 68 3.22 13.03 20.61
C GLN A 68 3.86 13.74 19.40
N PRO A 69 3.99 15.07 19.41
CA PRO A 69 4.59 15.83 18.30
C PRO A 69 5.97 15.31 17.87
N ASP A 70 6.83 14.96 18.83
CA ASP A 70 8.17 14.42 18.55
C ASP A 70 8.12 13.05 17.87
N GLN A 71 7.17 12.20 18.26
CA GLN A 71 6.95 10.90 17.63
C GLN A 71 6.42 11.08 16.21
N THR A 72 5.47 12.01 16.01
CA THR A 72 4.93 12.35 14.70
C THR A 72 6.02 12.86 13.75
N GLY A 73 6.92 13.72 14.24
CA GLY A 73 8.06 14.22 13.46
C GLY A 73 8.98 13.08 12.99
N LYS A 74 9.33 12.16 13.89
CA LYS A 74 10.15 10.98 13.56
C LYS A 74 9.44 10.02 12.61
N VAL A 75 8.16 9.76 12.81
CA VAL A 75 7.34 8.93 11.91
C VAL A 75 7.29 9.55 10.52
N ARG A 76 7.06 10.86 10.41
CA ARG A 76 7.05 11.59 9.14
C ARG A 76 8.38 11.46 8.42
N GLN A 77 9.50 11.60 9.12
CA GLN A 77 10.83 11.41 8.53
C GLN A 77 10.99 9.99 7.98
N ILE A 78 10.68 8.96 8.78
CA ILE A 78 10.78 7.55 8.36
C ILE A 78 9.95 7.28 7.11
N LEU A 79 8.70 7.76 7.08
CA LEU A 79 7.81 7.55 5.94
C LEU A 79 8.27 8.32 4.70
N SER A 80 8.87 9.51 4.87
CA SER A 80 9.42 10.29 3.76
C SER A 80 10.63 9.59 3.13
N GLU A 81 11.54 9.07 3.96
CA GLU A 81 12.66 8.23 3.51
C GLU A 81 12.14 6.98 2.77
N THR A 82 11.13 6.32 3.33
CA THR A 82 10.52 5.11 2.73
C THR A 82 9.91 5.41 1.36
N VAL A 83 9.19 6.53 1.21
CA VAL A 83 8.62 6.94 -0.09
C VAL A 83 9.73 7.19 -1.12
N ALA A 84 10.83 7.83 -0.71
CA ALA A 84 11.97 8.06 -1.60
C ALA A 84 12.61 6.72 -2.04
N GLU A 85 12.84 5.80 -1.12
CA GLU A 85 13.39 4.46 -1.41
C GLU A 85 12.48 3.65 -2.33
N VAL A 86 11.16 3.67 -2.09
CA VAL A 86 10.17 2.99 -2.95
C VAL A 86 10.17 3.57 -4.36
N ASN A 87 10.17 4.91 -4.48
CA ASN A 87 10.20 5.57 -5.78
C ASN A 87 11.51 5.27 -6.52
N ALA A 88 12.65 5.25 -5.83
CA ALA A 88 13.94 4.87 -6.41
C ALA A 88 13.94 3.40 -6.88
N ALA A 89 13.43 2.47 -6.07
CA ALA A 89 13.34 1.05 -6.45
C ALA A 89 12.45 0.83 -7.69
N ARG A 90 11.33 1.56 -7.79
CA ARG A 90 10.44 1.53 -8.97
C ARG A 90 11.08 2.09 -10.24
N GLN A 91 12.05 3.01 -10.10
CA GLN A 91 12.82 3.52 -11.24
C GLN A 91 13.92 2.54 -11.68
N GLN A 92 14.50 1.80 -10.73
CA GLN A 92 15.60 0.86 -10.97
C GLN A 92 15.15 -0.48 -11.54
N HIS A 93 13.94 -0.93 -11.22
CA HIS A 93 13.47 -2.27 -11.56
C HIS A 93 12.20 -2.22 -12.43
N PRO A 94 12.07 -3.12 -13.42
CA PRO A 94 10.83 -3.23 -14.19
C PRO A 94 9.62 -3.47 -13.29
N ALA A 95 8.48 -2.93 -13.68
CA ALA A 95 7.21 -3.21 -13.00
C ALA A 95 6.95 -4.74 -12.98
N GLN A 96 6.41 -5.23 -11.86
CA GLN A 96 6.08 -6.66 -11.65
C GLN A 96 7.30 -7.61 -11.66
N SER A 97 8.51 -7.08 -11.57
CA SER A 97 9.71 -7.92 -11.46
C SER A 97 9.87 -8.52 -10.04
N PRO A 98 10.45 -9.72 -9.93
CA PRO A 98 10.81 -10.29 -8.63
C PRO A 98 11.84 -9.42 -7.89
N GLU A 99 12.73 -8.73 -8.60
CA GLU A 99 13.70 -7.79 -8.04
C GLU A 99 12.99 -6.59 -7.38
N LEU A 100 12.00 -6.00 -8.05
CA LEU A 100 11.19 -4.92 -7.46
C LEU A 100 10.47 -5.43 -6.22
N THR A 101 9.89 -6.63 -6.26
CA THR A 101 9.18 -7.22 -5.13
C THR A 101 10.11 -7.45 -3.92
N ALA A 102 11.33 -7.95 -4.16
CA ALA A 102 12.34 -8.12 -3.14
C ALA A 102 12.84 -6.77 -2.57
N ALA A 103 13.01 -5.75 -3.42
CA ALA A 103 13.38 -4.40 -2.99
C ALA A 103 12.30 -3.79 -2.09
N LEU A 104 11.04 -3.82 -2.52
CA LEU A 104 9.91 -3.28 -1.74
C LEU A 104 9.73 -4.02 -0.40
N THR A 105 9.93 -5.34 -0.39
CA THR A 105 9.87 -6.13 0.85
C THR A 105 10.95 -5.69 1.84
N ARG A 106 12.20 -5.52 1.39
CA ARG A 106 13.31 -5.03 2.23
C ARG A 106 13.03 -3.64 2.78
N ILE A 107 12.56 -2.72 1.94
CA ILE A 107 12.19 -1.35 2.33
C ILE A 107 11.09 -1.37 3.40
N ASN A 108 10.05 -2.19 3.20
CA ASN A 108 8.95 -2.31 4.18
C ASN A 108 9.44 -2.89 5.52
N THR A 109 10.26 -3.94 5.52
CA THR A 109 10.80 -4.52 6.75
C THR A 109 11.69 -3.52 7.50
N ALA A 110 12.53 -2.77 6.78
CA ALA A 110 13.38 -1.75 7.39
C ALA A 110 12.55 -0.61 8.02
N SER A 111 11.53 -0.12 7.31
CA SER A 111 10.65 0.95 7.81
C SER A 111 9.80 0.49 9.00
N GLU A 112 9.29 -0.75 8.99
CA GLU A 112 8.60 -1.35 10.14
C GLU A 112 9.50 -1.45 11.38
N GLY A 113 10.78 -1.80 11.21
CA GLY A 113 11.77 -1.80 12.28
C GLY A 113 11.97 -0.40 12.89
N LYS A 114 12.18 0.61 12.04
CA LYS A 114 12.32 2.02 12.47
C LYS A 114 11.05 2.51 13.19
N LEU A 115 9.87 2.22 12.65
CA LEU A 115 8.58 2.59 13.24
C LEU A 115 8.39 1.94 14.61
N ARG A 116 8.70 0.65 14.75
CA ARG A 116 8.62 -0.05 16.04
C ARG A 116 9.54 0.57 17.08
N GLN A 117 10.74 1.00 16.69
CA GLN A 117 11.68 1.67 17.60
C GLN A 117 11.15 3.02 18.07
N VAL A 118 10.59 3.83 17.16
CA VAL A 118 10.06 5.18 17.49
C VAL A 118 8.78 5.11 18.32
N LEU A 119 7.88 4.20 17.99
CA LEU A 119 6.58 4.05 18.65
C LEU A 119 6.68 3.25 19.96
N GLY A 120 7.66 2.36 20.05
CA GLY A 120 7.73 1.36 21.10
C GLY A 120 6.68 0.24 20.91
N THR A 121 6.80 -0.82 21.71
CA THR A 121 6.02 -2.05 21.52
C THR A 121 4.51 -1.85 21.64
N ALA A 122 4.05 -1.05 22.61
CA ALA A 122 2.61 -0.86 22.85
C ALA A 122 1.93 -0.12 21.69
N LYS A 123 2.46 1.04 21.29
CA LYS A 123 1.91 1.81 20.17
C LYS A 123 2.13 1.14 18.82
N TYR A 124 3.18 0.36 18.66
CA TYR A 124 3.36 -0.45 17.45
C TYR A 124 2.30 -1.55 17.32
N LYS A 125 1.93 -2.22 18.43
CA LYS A 125 0.79 -3.16 18.41
C LYS A 125 -0.53 -2.46 18.10
N GLU A 126 -0.75 -1.27 18.67
CA GLU A 126 -1.93 -0.45 18.36
C GLU A 126 -1.98 -0.06 16.88
N LEU A 127 -0.84 0.35 16.30
CA LEU A 127 -0.71 0.60 14.86
C LEU A 127 -1.14 -0.61 14.04
N GLN A 128 -0.66 -1.81 14.38
CA GLN A 128 -1.04 -3.04 13.67
C GLN A 128 -2.54 -3.31 13.76
N ALA A 129 -3.13 -3.17 14.95
CA ALA A 129 -4.56 -3.38 15.17
C ALA A 129 -5.42 -2.34 14.42
N LYS A 130 -4.96 -1.09 14.35
CA LYS A 130 -5.67 0.02 13.70
C LYS A 130 -5.29 0.26 12.24
N ARG A 131 -4.51 -0.63 11.62
CA ARG A 131 -4.16 -0.56 10.19
C ARG A 131 -5.39 -0.33 9.29
N PRO A 132 -6.51 -1.05 9.43
CA PRO A 132 -7.69 -0.82 8.61
C PRO A 132 -8.28 0.59 8.80
N GLN A 133 -8.29 1.11 10.02
CA GLN A 133 -8.77 2.46 10.32
C GLN A 133 -7.86 3.52 9.70
N ILE A 134 -6.54 3.37 9.83
CA ILE A 134 -5.56 4.29 9.22
C ILE A 134 -5.72 4.32 7.69
N GLN A 135 -5.91 3.15 7.06
CA GLN A 135 -6.16 3.07 5.62
C GLN A 135 -7.46 3.78 5.22
N ALA A 136 -8.53 3.59 6.00
CA ALA A 136 -9.81 4.25 5.75
C ALA A 136 -9.72 5.78 5.89
N GLU A 137 -9.01 6.30 6.90
CA GLU A 137 -8.79 7.74 7.04
C GLU A 137 -7.88 8.30 5.95
N MET A 138 -6.87 7.55 5.51
CA MET A 138 -6.02 7.97 4.37
C MET A 138 -6.80 8.10 3.07
N GLN A 139 -7.82 7.27 2.85
CA GLN A 139 -8.69 7.40 1.66
C GLN A 139 -9.60 8.64 1.71
N ARG A 140 -9.71 9.31 2.86
CA ARG A 140 -10.49 10.54 3.04
C ARG A 140 -9.64 11.81 2.94
N ARG A 141 -8.31 11.68 2.91
CA ARG A 141 -7.37 12.78 2.66
C ARG A 141 -7.35 13.12 1.18
#